data_AF-A0A1J8Q2V6-F1
#
_entry.id   AF-A0A1J8Q2V6-F1
#
_cell.length_a   1.000
_cell.length_b   1.000
_cell.length_c   1.000
_cell.angle_alpha   90.00
_cell.angle_beta   90.00
_cell.angle_gamma   90.00
#
_symmetry.space_group_name_H-M   'P 1'
#
loop_
_entity.id
_entity.type
_entity.pdbx_description
1 polymer ?
#
loop_
_entity_poly.entity_id
_entity_poly.type
_entity_poly.pdbx_seq_one_letter_code
_entity_poly.pdbx_strand_id
1 'polypeptide(L)'
;MSFIIEQALRGIRCDRSLLLAGVSSNRQIYSEEVYTIPDMQVTITPLTAKAAETQVLWLVESGFSQTQPAIFKKIEHVIMSHNEIELALIIIINEQTKYVPPAENSAAWNQTCLEKSVRSYSDFAPLRTPDKLFGPVGAIGHAWIDISSIEYSVWLKPTGAQHINMAADPTASGTLFPDLNMEEVGQALSRGVDLVKAAMCCTLDLIEPSVNHQHLLTPTALEFEWGTEYSFMSHSIYKTAYFRYFEWYRHHFSGTKHHRADSPTEGIESARPSTKRAYGNVSSSESRVQK
;
A
#
# COMPACT_ATOMS: atom_id res chain seq x y z
N MET A 1 -2.94 3.27 -6.61
CA MET A 1 -3.09 1.91 -7.18
C MET A 1 -2.48 1.97 -8.57
N SER A 2 -1.53 1.10 -8.85
CA SER A 2 -0.78 1.13 -10.12
C SER A 2 -1.62 0.48 -11.22
N PHE A 3 -1.86 1.25 -12.29
CA PHE A 3 -2.76 0.93 -13.39
C PHE A 3 -2.27 -0.28 -14.20
N ILE A 4 -0.94 -0.46 -14.26
CA ILE A 4 -0.32 -1.58 -14.97
C ILE A 4 -0.70 -2.95 -14.39
N ILE A 5 -1.00 -3.02 -13.10
CA ILE A 5 -1.33 -4.30 -12.44
C ILE A 5 -2.79 -4.67 -12.73
N GLU A 6 -3.70 -3.69 -12.76
CA GLU A 6 -5.06 -3.92 -13.25
C GLU A 6 -5.06 -4.39 -14.72
N GLN A 7 -4.19 -3.82 -15.56
CA GLN A 7 -4.05 -4.25 -16.96
C GLN A 7 -3.50 -5.67 -17.08
N ALA A 8 -2.46 -6.00 -16.32
CA ALA A 8 -1.92 -7.35 -16.24
C ALA A 8 -2.99 -8.38 -15.85
N LEU A 9 -3.88 -7.99 -14.93
CA LEU A 9 -4.95 -8.84 -14.41
C LEU A 9 -6.12 -9.03 -15.36
N ARG A 10 -6.43 -8.03 -16.21
CA ARG A 10 -7.41 -8.20 -17.30
C ARG A 10 -6.98 -9.27 -18.30
N GLY A 11 -5.67 -9.52 -18.40
CA GLY A 11 -5.10 -10.60 -19.19
C GLY A 11 -5.40 -12.01 -18.67
N ILE A 12 -5.74 -12.15 -17.40
CA ILE A 12 -5.97 -13.44 -16.76
C ILE A 12 -7.43 -13.87 -16.98
N ARG A 13 -7.64 -14.78 -17.94
CA ARG A 13 -8.92 -15.46 -18.12
C ARG A 13 -8.95 -16.70 -17.23
N CYS A 14 -10.08 -16.94 -16.55
CA CYS A 14 -10.31 -18.15 -15.77
C CYS A 14 -11.79 -18.55 -15.83
N ASP A 15 -12.09 -19.83 -15.62
CA ASP A 15 -13.46 -20.28 -15.43
C ASP A 15 -13.99 -19.81 -14.07
N ARG A 16 -14.85 -18.79 -14.11
CA ARG A 16 -15.41 -18.15 -12.92
C ARG A 16 -16.46 -19.00 -12.21
N SER A 17 -16.89 -20.11 -12.79
CA SER A 17 -17.79 -21.06 -12.12
C SER A 17 -17.03 -21.97 -11.14
N LEU A 18 -15.73 -22.16 -11.38
CA LEU A 18 -14.87 -23.04 -10.57
C LEU A 18 -13.89 -22.26 -9.69
N LEU A 19 -13.42 -21.10 -10.16
CA LEU A 19 -12.35 -20.37 -9.52
C LEU A 19 -12.60 -18.85 -9.60
N LEU A 20 -12.55 -18.21 -8.43
CA LEU A 20 -12.61 -16.76 -8.32
C LEU A 20 -11.18 -16.20 -8.28
N ALA A 21 -10.76 -15.58 -9.39
CA ALA A 21 -9.56 -14.75 -9.41
C ALA A 21 -9.91 -13.32 -8.99
N GLY A 22 -9.15 -12.77 -8.06
CA GLY A 22 -9.44 -11.46 -7.47
C GLY A 22 -8.17 -10.67 -7.15
N VAL A 23 -8.29 -9.37 -7.32
CA VAL A 23 -7.30 -8.38 -6.89
C VAL A 23 -7.77 -7.84 -5.56
N SER A 24 -6.91 -7.86 -4.56
CA SER A 24 -7.20 -7.25 -3.27
C SER A 24 -6.10 -6.26 -2.93
N SER A 25 -6.47 -5.05 -2.54
CA SER A 25 -5.54 -4.06 -2.00
C SER A 25 -5.71 -3.93 -0.51
N ASN A 26 -4.60 -3.77 0.22
CA ASN A 26 -4.58 -3.64 1.68
C ASN A 26 -5.36 -4.76 2.40
N ARG A 27 -5.32 -5.99 1.85
CA ARG A 27 -5.95 -7.16 2.46
C ARG A 27 -4.90 -7.91 3.28
N GLN A 28 -5.31 -8.39 4.46
CA GLN A 28 -4.42 -9.15 5.33
C GLN A 28 -4.08 -10.51 4.70
N ILE A 29 -2.80 -10.87 4.78
CA ILE A 29 -2.31 -12.24 4.64
C ILE A 29 -2.02 -12.72 6.06
N TYR A 30 -2.68 -13.82 6.41
CA TYR A 30 -2.54 -14.47 7.71
C TYR A 30 -2.18 -15.94 7.49
N SER A 31 -1.10 -16.35 8.13
CA SER A 31 -0.77 -17.75 8.39
C SER A 31 -0.40 -17.89 9.87
N GLU A 32 -0.12 -19.11 10.34
CA GLU A 32 0.35 -19.32 11.72
C GLU A 32 1.65 -18.55 12.02
N GLU A 33 2.44 -18.22 10.99
CA GLU A 33 3.76 -17.61 11.11
C GLU A 33 3.83 -16.17 10.57
N VAL A 34 2.85 -15.73 9.78
CA VAL A 34 2.85 -14.44 9.08
C VAL A 34 1.60 -13.66 9.37
N TYR A 35 1.78 -12.40 9.76
CA TYR A 35 0.74 -11.38 9.68
C TYR A 35 1.29 -10.18 8.92
N THR A 36 0.71 -9.89 7.76
CA THR A 36 1.08 -8.71 6.99
C THR A 36 -0.08 -8.21 6.13
N ILE A 37 0.04 -6.98 5.64
CA ILE A 37 -0.94 -6.36 4.75
C ILE A 37 -0.18 -5.84 3.54
N PRO A 38 -0.11 -6.58 2.43
CA PRO A 38 0.45 -6.04 1.20
C PRO A 38 -0.40 -4.91 0.64
N ASP A 39 0.28 -3.99 -0.05
CA ASP A 39 -0.40 -2.95 -0.80
C ASP A 39 -1.37 -3.55 -1.81
N MET A 40 -0.95 -4.64 -2.47
CA MET A 40 -1.82 -5.41 -3.34
C MET A 40 -1.39 -6.88 -3.49
N GLN A 41 -2.38 -7.73 -3.71
CA GLN A 41 -2.21 -9.14 -3.97
C GLN A 41 -3.19 -9.61 -5.05
N VAL A 42 -2.74 -10.56 -5.85
CA VAL A 42 -3.59 -11.35 -6.74
C VAL A 42 -3.82 -12.70 -6.08
N THR A 43 -5.10 -13.03 -5.97
CA THR A 43 -5.54 -14.24 -5.28
C THR A 43 -6.43 -15.08 -6.15
N ILE A 44 -6.44 -16.37 -5.87
CA ILE A 44 -7.42 -17.29 -6.40
C ILE A 44 -8.13 -18.01 -5.27
N THR A 45 -9.43 -18.24 -5.42
CA THR A 45 -10.23 -18.99 -4.47
C THR A 45 -11.08 -20.01 -5.23
N PRO A 46 -10.83 -21.31 -5.05
CA PRO A 46 -11.71 -22.34 -5.61
C PRO A 46 -13.12 -22.24 -5.00
N LEU A 47 -14.15 -22.41 -5.83
CA LEU A 47 -15.55 -22.24 -5.41
C LEU A 47 -16.25 -23.55 -5.06
N THR A 48 -15.70 -24.69 -5.48
CA THR A 48 -16.36 -25.99 -5.40
C THR A 48 -15.83 -26.89 -4.27
N ALA A 49 -14.73 -26.52 -3.61
CA ALA A 49 -14.22 -27.26 -2.46
C ALA A 49 -14.78 -26.70 -1.15
N LYS A 50 -15.32 -27.59 -0.29
CA LYS A 50 -15.98 -27.28 1.01
C LYS A 50 -15.14 -26.46 2.00
N ALA A 51 -13.84 -26.29 1.74
CA ALA A 51 -12.90 -25.50 2.54
C ALA A 51 -11.73 -25.01 1.67
N ALA A 52 -12.03 -24.49 0.47
CA ALA A 52 -10.95 -24.03 -0.41
C ALA A 52 -10.28 -22.79 0.17
N GLU A 53 -9.01 -22.90 0.54
CA GLU A 53 -8.23 -21.76 0.98
C GLU A 53 -7.91 -20.85 -0.21
N THR A 54 -7.96 -19.54 0.05
CA THR A 54 -7.53 -18.53 -0.91
C THR A 54 -6.01 -18.59 -1.03
N GLN A 55 -5.51 -18.79 -2.25
CA GLN A 55 -4.09 -18.79 -2.57
C GLN A 55 -3.65 -17.41 -3.04
N VAL A 56 -2.43 -17.00 -2.68
CA VAL A 56 -1.84 -15.72 -3.11
C VAL A 56 -0.79 -15.97 -4.18
N LEU A 57 -1.05 -15.62 -5.43
CA LEU A 57 -0.16 -15.97 -6.54
C LEU A 57 0.81 -14.84 -6.93
N TRP A 58 0.44 -13.59 -6.66
CA TRP A 58 1.25 -12.42 -6.97
C TRP A 58 1.15 -11.38 -5.85
N LEU A 59 2.31 -10.93 -5.36
CA LEU A 59 2.44 -9.83 -4.41
C LEU A 59 2.96 -8.55 -5.06
N VAL A 60 2.39 -7.43 -4.65
CA VAL A 60 2.90 -6.10 -4.97
C VAL A 60 3.05 -5.30 -3.70
N GLU A 61 4.23 -4.72 -3.53
CA GLU A 61 4.47 -3.70 -2.52
C GLU A 61 5.03 -2.45 -3.16
N SER A 62 4.65 -1.31 -2.60
CA SER A 62 5.20 -0.03 -2.94
C SER A 62 5.60 0.71 -1.68
N GLY A 63 6.61 1.56 -1.79
CA GLY A 63 6.90 2.45 -0.69
C GLY A 63 8.10 3.32 -0.92
N PHE A 64 8.29 4.22 0.03
CA PHE A 64 9.41 5.14 0.00
C PHE A 64 10.71 4.41 0.33
N SER A 65 11.82 4.82 -0.26
CA SER A 65 13.13 4.17 -0.09
C SER A 65 13.60 4.07 1.37
N GLN A 66 13.20 5.02 2.21
CA GLN A 66 13.38 4.97 3.66
C GLN A 66 12.78 3.72 4.34
N THR A 67 11.88 3.01 3.66
CA THR A 67 11.23 1.77 4.12
C THR A 67 11.71 0.52 3.40
N GLN A 68 12.68 0.63 2.48
CA GLN A 68 13.10 -0.49 1.62
C GLN A 68 13.49 -1.75 2.41
N PRO A 69 14.36 -1.72 3.44
CA PRO A 69 14.66 -2.94 4.21
C PRO A 69 13.42 -3.56 4.86
N ALA A 70 12.46 -2.74 5.27
CA ALA A 70 11.20 -3.21 5.84
C ALA A 70 10.30 -3.83 4.76
N ILE A 71 10.23 -3.26 3.56
CA ILE A 71 9.50 -3.82 2.41
C ILE A 71 10.07 -5.18 2.02
N PHE A 72 11.39 -5.29 1.86
CA PHE A 72 12.06 -6.54 1.49
C PHE A 72 11.83 -7.62 2.54
N LYS A 73 12.05 -7.31 3.83
CA LYS A 73 11.80 -8.23 4.92
C LYS A 73 10.33 -8.67 4.98
N LYS A 74 9.40 -7.75 4.75
CA LYS A 74 7.96 -8.03 4.71
C LYS A 74 7.63 -9.03 3.60
N ILE A 75 8.10 -8.77 2.38
CA ILE A 75 7.85 -9.66 1.23
C ILE A 75 8.49 -11.01 1.41
N GLU A 76 9.75 -11.05 1.83
CA GLU A 76 10.49 -12.29 2.08
C GLU A 76 9.74 -13.19 3.06
N HIS A 77 9.25 -12.62 4.16
CA HIS A 77 8.48 -13.35 5.17
C HIS A 77 7.20 -13.97 4.58
N VAL A 78 6.48 -13.24 3.71
CA VAL A 78 5.29 -13.80 3.04
C VAL A 78 5.66 -14.91 2.07
N ILE A 79 6.67 -14.67 1.22
CA ILE A 79 7.10 -15.63 0.21
C ILE A 79 7.54 -16.94 0.85
N MET A 80 8.21 -16.88 2.00
CA MET A 80 8.64 -18.08 2.72
C MET A 80 7.48 -18.90 3.28
N SER A 81 6.35 -18.28 3.61
CA SER A 81 5.17 -18.99 4.12
C SER A 81 4.13 -19.34 3.05
N HIS A 82 4.29 -18.84 1.83
CA HIS A 82 3.36 -19.05 0.72
C HIS A 82 4.14 -19.52 -0.51
N ASN A 83 4.19 -20.85 -0.69
CA ASN A 83 4.93 -21.47 -1.78
C ASN A 83 4.22 -21.33 -3.13
N GLU A 84 2.98 -20.84 -3.18
CA GLU A 84 2.20 -20.65 -4.40
C GLU A 84 2.52 -19.33 -5.13
N ILE A 85 3.31 -18.44 -4.51
CA ILE A 85 3.62 -17.13 -5.09
C ILE A 85 4.59 -17.31 -6.27
N GLU A 86 4.15 -16.85 -7.44
CA GLU A 86 4.89 -16.96 -8.69
C GLU A 86 5.56 -15.64 -9.11
N LEU A 87 5.01 -14.51 -8.64
CA LEU A 87 5.44 -13.17 -9.03
C LEU A 87 5.46 -12.23 -7.82
N ALA A 88 6.55 -11.48 -7.67
CA ALA A 88 6.66 -10.37 -6.74
C ALA A 88 7.09 -9.10 -7.47
N LEU A 89 6.40 -7.99 -7.20
CA LEU A 89 6.73 -6.67 -7.73
C LEU A 89 6.96 -5.70 -6.57
N ILE A 90 8.11 -5.04 -6.58
CA ILE A 90 8.43 -3.95 -5.64
C ILE A 90 8.52 -2.65 -6.42
N ILE A 91 7.86 -1.60 -5.91
CA ILE A 91 7.93 -0.24 -6.43
C ILE A 91 8.58 0.66 -5.37
N ILE A 92 9.81 1.11 -5.62
CA ILE A 92 10.53 2.00 -4.73
C ILE A 92 10.38 3.45 -5.22
N ILE A 93 9.88 4.30 -4.34
CA ILE A 93 9.75 5.74 -4.58
C ILE A 93 10.88 6.43 -3.80
N ASN A 94 11.86 6.95 -4.52
CA ASN A 94 12.96 7.70 -3.94
C ASN A 94 12.62 9.17 -3.85
N GLU A 95 12.82 9.77 -2.67
CA GLU A 95 12.70 11.21 -2.48
C GLU A 95 14.08 11.86 -2.57
N GLN A 96 14.18 13.00 -3.26
CA GLN A 96 15.39 13.80 -3.36
C GLN A 96 15.89 14.22 -1.97
N THR A 97 14.95 14.57 -1.08
CA THR A 97 15.19 14.81 0.33
C THR A 97 14.17 14.03 1.13
N LYS A 98 14.62 13.31 2.17
CA LYS A 98 13.72 12.63 3.08
C LYS A 98 12.71 13.62 3.66
N TYR A 99 11.43 13.27 3.60
CA TYR A 99 10.38 14.08 4.18
C TYR A 99 10.60 14.36 5.67
N VAL A 100 10.48 15.64 6.03
CA VAL A 100 10.46 16.12 7.40
C VAL A 100 9.26 17.08 7.51
N PRO A 101 8.34 16.89 8.47
CA PRO A 101 7.21 17.79 8.64
C PRO A 101 7.68 19.21 8.96
N PRO A 102 6.88 20.25 8.63
CA PRO A 102 7.24 21.62 8.96
C PRO A 102 7.51 21.80 10.46
N ALA A 103 8.66 22.41 10.77
CA ALA A 103 9.01 22.78 12.14
C ALA A 103 8.15 23.95 12.64
N GLU A 104 8.02 24.06 13.97
CA GLU A 104 7.41 25.24 14.59
C GLU A 104 8.11 26.53 14.16
N ASN A 105 7.33 27.60 13.97
CA ASN A 105 7.80 28.91 13.51
C ASN A 105 8.39 28.93 12.08
N SER A 106 8.34 27.83 11.32
CA SER A 106 8.64 27.83 9.89
C SER A 106 7.61 28.67 9.11
N ALA A 107 7.92 29.01 7.85
CA ALA A 107 6.99 29.73 6.98
C ALA A 107 5.62 29.01 6.87
N ALA A 108 5.65 27.68 6.68
CA ALA A 108 4.44 26.85 6.64
C ALA A 108 3.67 26.86 7.96
N TRP A 109 4.37 26.74 9.10
CA TRP A 109 3.76 26.80 10.41
C TRP A 109 3.06 28.15 10.63
N ASN A 110 3.77 29.26 10.44
CA ASN A 110 3.25 30.60 10.67
C ASN A 110 2.08 30.93 9.75
N GLN A 111 2.15 30.53 8.48
CA GLN A 111 1.05 30.71 7.55
C GLN A 111 -0.17 29.88 7.97
N THR A 112 0.02 28.62 8.36
CA THR A 112 -1.06 27.72 8.78
C THR A 112 -1.70 28.17 10.11
N CYS A 113 -0.94 28.73 11.04
CA CYS A 113 -1.46 29.34 12.28
C CYS A 113 -2.53 30.41 12.03
N LEU A 114 -2.45 31.11 10.89
CA LEU A 114 -3.39 32.16 10.52
C LEU A 114 -4.63 31.61 9.79
N GLU A 115 -4.59 30.35 9.36
CA GLU A 115 -5.68 29.69 8.65
C GLU A 115 -6.72 29.16 9.62
N LYS A 116 -8.00 29.44 9.34
CA LYS A 116 -9.13 29.03 10.20
C LYS A 116 -9.57 27.59 9.97
N SER A 117 -9.13 26.98 8.88
CA SER A 117 -9.54 25.65 8.46
C SER A 117 -8.46 25.01 7.59
N VAL A 118 -8.40 23.69 7.60
CA VAL A 118 -7.56 22.92 6.67
C VAL A 118 -7.90 23.27 5.22
N ARG A 119 -6.88 23.40 4.37
CA ARG A 119 -7.09 23.62 2.94
C ARG A 119 -7.69 22.38 2.27
N SER A 120 -8.54 22.63 1.28
CA SER A 120 -8.96 21.59 0.35
C SER A 120 -7.77 21.13 -0.51
N TYR A 121 -7.88 19.97 -1.16
CA TYR A 121 -6.86 19.50 -2.09
C TYR A 121 -6.60 20.52 -3.23
N SER A 122 -7.65 21.16 -3.76
CA SER A 122 -7.52 22.14 -4.84
C SER A 122 -6.83 23.43 -4.41
N ASP A 123 -6.94 23.84 -3.14
CA ASP A 123 -6.30 25.05 -2.61
C ASP A 123 -4.87 24.80 -2.11
N PHE A 124 -4.52 23.52 -1.93
CA PHE A 124 -3.20 23.07 -1.51
C PHE A 124 -2.30 22.73 -2.70
N ALA A 125 -2.80 21.90 -3.61
CA ALA A 125 -1.99 21.30 -4.66
C ALA A 125 -1.59 22.35 -5.72
N PRO A 126 -0.30 22.49 -6.04
CA PRO A 126 0.11 23.38 -7.13
C PRO A 126 -0.42 22.89 -8.48
N LEU A 127 -0.46 23.80 -9.46
CA LEU A 127 -0.90 23.45 -10.81
C LEU A 127 0.04 22.39 -11.41
N ARG A 128 -0.54 21.26 -11.82
CA ARG A 128 0.17 20.19 -12.54
C ARG A 128 0.35 20.59 -13.99
N THR A 129 1.61 20.72 -14.41
CA THR A 129 1.98 20.92 -15.81
C THR A 129 2.80 19.72 -16.30
N PRO A 130 2.85 19.42 -17.61
CA PRO A 130 3.60 18.27 -18.14
C PRO A 130 5.07 18.24 -17.72
N ASP A 131 5.71 19.40 -17.57
CA ASP A 131 7.09 19.58 -17.10
C ASP A 131 7.27 19.42 -15.58
N LYS A 132 6.18 19.35 -14.80
CA LYS A 132 6.19 19.30 -13.33
C LYS A 132 5.39 18.12 -12.76
N LEU A 133 5.27 17.04 -13.54
CA LEU A 133 4.55 15.84 -13.09
C LEU A 133 5.18 15.21 -11.85
N PHE A 134 6.50 15.26 -11.72
CA PHE A 134 7.27 14.72 -10.59
C PHE A 134 8.16 15.77 -9.91
N GLY A 135 8.01 17.06 -10.27
CA GLY A 135 8.73 18.14 -9.60
C GLY A 135 8.30 18.31 -8.13
N PRO A 136 9.05 19.11 -7.35
CA PRO A 136 8.74 19.32 -5.94
C PRO A 136 7.31 19.83 -5.76
N VAL A 137 6.52 19.12 -4.95
CA VAL A 137 5.16 19.55 -4.60
C VAL A 137 5.28 20.52 -3.42
N GLY A 138 5.56 21.78 -3.76
CA GLY A 138 5.65 22.88 -2.83
C GLY A 138 4.29 23.53 -2.57
N ALA A 139 3.93 23.70 -1.31
CA ALA A 139 2.74 24.43 -0.89
C ALA A 139 2.96 25.06 0.50
N ILE A 140 2.39 26.25 0.71
CA ILE A 140 2.43 26.94 2.02
C ILE A 140 3.89 27.16 2.47
N GLY A 141 4.82 27.46 1.55
CA GLY A 141 6.23 27.67 1.88
C GLY A 141 7.00 26.42 2.35
N HIS A 142 6.49 25.21 2.06
CA HIS A 142 7.17 23.95 2.37
C HIS A 142 7.08 22.97 1.18
N ALA A 143 8.14 22.17 0.99
CA ALA A 143 8.18 21.09 0.01
C ALA A 143 7.68 19.80 0.67
N TRP A 144 6.46 19.37 0.31
CA TRP A 144 5.79 18.25 0.98
C TRP A 144 6.25 16.89 0.47
N ILE A 145 6.72 16.85 -0.78
CA ILE A 145 7.32 15.68 -1.41
C ILE A 145 8.16 16.18 -2.59
N ASP A 146 9.31 15.57 -2.79
CA ASP A 146 10.21 15.86 -3.90
C ASP A 146 10.82 14.54 -4.36
N ILE A 147 10.42 14.05 -5.54
CA ILE A 147 10.76 12.71 -6.01
C ILE A 147 12.02 12.77 -6.85
N SER A 148 12.99 11.91 -6.56
CA SER A 148 14.22 11.76 -7.35
C SER A 148 14.11 10.63 -8.37
N SER A 149 13.52 9.49 -7.99
CA SER A 149 13.29 8.37 -8.90
C SER A 149 12.11 7.50 -8.46
N ILE A 150 11.56 6.75 -9.41
CA ILE A 150 10.56 5.71 -9.15
C ILE A 150 11.01 4.47 -9.91
N GLU A 151 11.31 3.43 -9.15
CA GLU A 151 11.96 2.22 -9.64
C GLU A 151 11.04 1.02 -9.40
N TYR A 152 11.01 0.12 -10.38
CA TYR A 152 10.26 -1.12 -10.35
C TYR A 152 11.25 -2.27 -10.39
N SER A 153 11.05 -3.26 -9.54
CA SER A 153 11.84 -4.48 -9.53
C SER A 153 10.91 -5.69 -9.47
N VAL A 154 11.11 -6.62 -10.39
CA VAL A 154 10.28 -7.80 -10.57
C VAL A 154 11.09 -9.04 -10.24
N TRP A 155 10.56 -9.91 -9.39
CA TRP A 155 11.08 -11.25 -9.16
C TRP A 155 10.08 -12.28 -9.64
N LEU A 156 10.56 -13.19 -10.50
CA LEU A 156 9.82 -14.37 -10.92
C LEU A 156 10.32 -15.57 -10.14
N LYS A 157 9.42 -16.49 -9.83
CA LYS A 157 9.80 -17.77 -9.24
C LYS A 157 10.54 -18.62 -10.28
N PRO A 158 11.75 -19.11 -9.99
CA PRO A 158 12.45 -19.99 -10.91
C PRO A 158 11.72 -21.32 -11.08
N THR A 159 11.78 -21.90 -12.29
CA THR A 159 11.19 -23.21 -12.56
C THR A 159 11.74 -24.29 -11.61
N GLY A 160 10.84 -24.97 -10.90
CA GLY A 160 11.17 -26.02 -9.94
C GLY A 160 11.66 -25.52 -8.58
N ALA A 161 11.76 -24.20 -8.36
CA ALA A 161 12.04 -23.64 -7.05
C ALA A 161 10.78 -23.64 -6.17
N GLN A 162 10.98 -23.77 -4.85
CA GLN A 162 9.89 -23.70 -3.88
C GLN A 162 9.44 -22.25 -3.63
N HIS A 163 10.37 -21.30 -3.62
CA HIS A 163 10.13 -19.90 -3.30
C HIS A 163 10.91 -18.98 -4.25
N ILE A 164 10.43 -17.74 -4.38
CA ILE A 164 11.21 -16.64 -4.95
C ILE A 164 12.36 -16.30 -3.99
N ASN A 165 13.57 -16.15 -4.52
CA ASN A 165 14.71 -15.72 -3.73
C ASN A 165 14.84 -14.18 -3.76
N MET A 166 14.35 -13.51 -2.71
CA MET A 166 14.44 -12.05 -2.58
C MET A 166 15.86 -11.52 -2.31
N ALA A 167 16.80 -12.39 -1.94
CA ALA A 167 18.21 -12.02 -1.75
C ALA A 167 19.01 -12.04 -3.07
N ALA A 168 18.46 -12.64 -4.13
CA ALA A 168 19.02 -12.55 -5.47
C ALA A 168 18.60 -11.25 -6.17
N ASP A 169 19.35 -10.87 -7.20
CA ASP A 169 18.98 -9.76 -8.06
C ASP A 169 17.58 -9.98 -8.68
N PRO A 170 16.80 -8.90 -8.87
CA PRO A 170 15.51 -9.00 -9.53
C PRO A 170 15.67 -9.57 -10.94
N THR A 171 14.64 -10.29 -11.38
CA THR A 171 14.55 -10.80 -12.75
C THR A 171 14.55 -9.68 -13.79
N ALA A 172 13.99 -8.52 -13.43
CA ALA A 172 14.10 -7.30 -14.19
C ALA A 172 13.96 -6.09 -13.27
N SER A 173 14.65 -5.01 -13.62
CA SER A 173 14.47 -3.70 -12.99
C SER A 173 14.23 -2.64 -14.06
N GLY A 174 13.50 -1.60 -13.70
CA GLY A 174 13.20 -0.50 -14.58
C GLY A 174 12.90 0.77 -13.81
N THR A 175 12.94 1.88 -14.52
CA THR A 175 12.77 3.21 -13.97
C THR A 175 11.58 3.87 -14.66
N LEU A 176 10.59 4.30 -13.88
CA LEU A 176 9.46 5.07 -14.39
C LEU A 176 9.81 6.57 -14.46
N PHE A 177 10.61 7.05 -13.51
CA PHE A 177 11.09 8.43 -13.40
C PHE A 177 12.51 8.42 -12.80
N PRO A 178 13.47 9.26 -13.25
CA PRO A 178 13.32 10.36 -14.20
C PRO A 178 13.24 9.93 -15.66
N ASP A 179 13.95 8.86 -16.01
CA ASP A 179 14.04 8.35 -17.37
C ASP A 179 13.13 7.12 -17.51
N LEU A 180 12.17 7.19 -18.43
CA LEU A 180 11.24 6.10 -18.66
C LEU A 180 11.95 4.92 -19.35
N ASN A 181 12.34 3.92 -18.56
CA ASN A 181 12.93 2.67 -19.00
C ASN A 181 12.24 1.49 -18.31
N MET A 182 11.19 0.97 -18.95
CA MET A 182 10.30 -0.05 -18.38
C MET A 182 10.12 -1.28 -19.28
N GLU A 183 10.95 -1.42 -20.33
CA GLU A 183 10.81 -2.50 -21.30
C GLU A 183 11.03 -3.87 -20.66
N GLU A 184 12.14 -4.05 -19.95
CA GLU A 184 12.47 -5.31 -19.27
C GLU A 184 11.46 -5.66 -18.18
N VAL A 185 10.97 -4.64 -17.45
CA VAL A 185 9.89 -4.81 -16.46
C VAL A 185 8.61 -5.29 -17.14
N GLY A 186 8.22 -4.70 -18.26
CA GLY A 186 7.05 -5.15 -19.02
C GLY A 186 7.18 -6.60 -19.49
N GLN A 187 8.34 -6.98 -20.02
CA GLN A 187 8.62 -8.36 -20.43
C GLN A 187 8.59 -9.34 -19.24
N ALA A 188 9.15 -8.95 -18.10
CA ALA A 188 9.13 -9.76 -16.88
C ALA A 188 7.70 -9.91 -16.32
N LEU A 189 6.91 -8.84 -16.30
CA LEU A 189 5.51 -8.90 -15.87
C LEU A 189 4.66 -9.80 -16.78
N SER A 190 4.85 -9.74 -18.11
CA SER A 190 4.19 -10.66 -19.04
C SER A 190 4.50 -12.12 -18.73
N ARG A 191 5.79 -12.45 -18.53
CA ARG A 191 6.20 -13.80 -18.12
C ARG A 191 5.62 -14.19 -16.77
N GLY A 192 5.63 -13.28 -15.80
CA GLY A 192 5.06 -13.52 -14.47
C GLY A 192 3.55 -13.78 -14.51
N VAL A 193 2.81 -13.08 -15.36
CA VAL A 193 1.38 -13.34 -15.56
C VAL A 193 1.14 -14.72 -16.17
N ASP A 194 1.99 -15.16 -17.10
CA ASP A 194 1.89 -16.52 -17.64
C ASP A 194 2.19 -17.60 -16.59
N LEU A 195 3.14 -17.35 -15.66
CA LEU A 195 3.37 -18.23 -14.50
C LEU A 195 2.16 -18.27 -13.57
N VAL A 196 1.57 -17.12 -13.26
CA VAL A 196 0.33 -17.03 -12.45
C VAL A 196 -0.78 -17.84 -13.11
N LYS A 197 -1.01 -17.70 -14.42
CA LYS A 197 -2.01 -18.53 -15.13
C LYS A 197 -1.69 -20.01 -15.06
N ALA A 198 -0.42 -20.41 -15.18
CA ALA A 198 -0.03 -21.81 -15.06
C ALA A 198 -0.38 -22.38 -13.68
N ALA A 199 -0.10 -21.63 -12.60
CA ALA A 199 -0.49 -22.02 -11.24
C ALA A 199 -2.03 -22.12 -11.09
N MET A 200 -2.78 -21.22 -11.73
CA MET A 200 -4.24 -21.30 -11.78
C MET A 200 -4.75 -22.54 -12.50
N CYS A 201 -4.15 -22.89 -13.65
CA CYS A 201 -4.48 -24.11 -14.39
C CYS A 201 -4.20 -25.35 -13.56
N CYS A 202 -3.05 -25.43 -12.89
CA CYS A 202 -2.75 -26.54 -11.98
C CYS A 202 -3.81 -26.68 -10.89
N THR A 203 -4.29 -25.57 -10.33
CA THR A 203 -5.38 -25.59 -9.35
C THR A 203 -6.70 -26.08 -9.95
N LEU A 204 -7.04 -25.64 -11.16
CA LEU A 204 -8.24 -26.10 -11.87
C LEU A 204 -8.19 -27.59 -12.23
N ASP A 205 -7.04 -28.09 -12.68
CA ASP A 205 -6.83 -29.50 -13.00
C ASP A 205 -6.98 -30.41 -11.76
N LEU A 206 -6.70 -29.90 -10.56
CA LEU A 206 -6.97 -30.61 -9.31
C LEU A 206 -8.46 -30.62 -8.93
N ILE A 207 -9.20 -29.57 -9.28
CA ILE A 207 -10.62 -29.42 -8.97
C ILE A 207 -11.49 -30.22 -9.94
N GLU A 208 -11.18 -30.13 -11.23
CA GLU A 208 -11.92 -30.79 -12.30
C GLU A 208 -10.97 -31.47 -13.32
N PRO A 209 -10.40 -32.63 -12.96
CA PRO A 209 -9.40 -33.31 -13.79
C PRO A 209 -9.91 -33.77 -15.16
N SER A 210 -11.23 -33.82 -15.35
CA SER A 210 -11.87 -34.24 -16.61
C SER A 210 -11.94 -33.15 -17.68
N VAL A 211 -11.64 -31.89 -17.34
CA VAL A 211 -11.69 -30.75 -18.26
C VAL A 211 -10.27 -30.35 -18.66
N ASN A 212 -10.06 -30.05 -19.94
CA ASN A 212 -8.77 -29.56 -20.43
C ASN A 212 -8.67 -28.03 -20.27
N HIS A 213 -7.91 -27.59 -19.28
CA HIS A 213 -7.68 -26.17 -18.98
C HIS A 213 -6.51 -25.55 -19.78
N GLN A 214 -5.84 -26.28 -20.67
CA GLN A 214 -4.66 -25.78 -21.42
C GLN A 214 -4.96 -24.52 -22.25
N HIS A 215 -6.21 -24.32 -22.65
CA HIS A 215 -6.62 -23.10 -23.38
C HIS A 215 -6.34 -21.81 -22.59
N LEU A 216 -6.32 -21.87 -21.25
CA LEU A 216 -5.98 -20.77 -20.36
C LEU A 216 -4.48 -20.43 -20.36
N LEU A 217 -3.62 -21.34 -20.82
CA LEU A 217 -2.16 -21.13 -20.92
C LEU A 217 -1.75 -20.34 -22.17
N THR A 218 -2.72 -19.90 -22.99
CA THR A 218 -2.41 -19.05 -24.14
C THR A 218 -1.68 -17.79 -23.64
N PRO A 219 -0.47 -17.48 -24.17
CA PRO A 219 0.28 -16.31 -23.75
C PRO A 219 -0.57 -15.05 -23.91
N THR A 220 -0.57 -14.19 -22.89
CA THR A 220 -1.23 -12.88 -23.03
C THR A 220 -0.19 -11.89 -23.51
N ALA A 221 -0.39 -11.34 -24.70
CA ALA A 221 0.25 -10.10 -25.09
C ALA A 221 -0.28 -8.98 -24.19
N LEU A 222 0.47 -8.64 -23.15
CA LEU A 222 0.20 -7.47 -22.31
C LEU A 222 0.88 -6.26 -22.94
N GLU A 223 0.07 -5.27 -23.31
CA GLU A 223 0.57 -3.96 -23.69
C GLU A 223 0.49 -3.04 -22.47
N PHE A 224 1.65 -2.64 -21.95
CA PHE A 224 1.72 -1.74 -20.81
C PHE A 224 1.77 -0.29 -21.30
N GLU A 225 0.72 0.46 -21.00
CA GLU A 225 0.67 1.91 -21.26
C GLU A 225 1.46 2.69 -20.20
N TRP A 226 2.78 2.67 -20.29
CA TRP A 226 3.65 3.32 -19.31
C TRP A 226 3.41 4.83 -19.17
N GLY A 227 2.96 5.52 -20.23
CA GLY A 227 2.58 6.95 -20.14
C GLY A 227 1.34 7.20 -19.27
N THR A 228 0.39 6.26 -19.29
CA THR A 228 -0.78 6.28 -18.42
C THR A 228 -0.35 6.04 -16.97
N GLU A 229 0.51 5.03 -16.73
CA GLU A 229 1.09 4.77 -15.40
C GLU A 229 1.86 5.96 -14.85
N TYR A 230 2.68 6.60 -15.68
CA TYR A 230 3.43 7.80 -15.35
C TYR A 230 2.50 8.92 -14.84
N SER A 231 1.37 9.12 -15.51
CA SER A 231 0.36 10.13 -15.13
C SER A 231 -0.37 9.78 -13.83
N PHE A 232 -0.71 8.50 -13.62
CA PHE A 232 -1.32 7.99 -12.39
C PHE A 232 -0.38 8.09 -11.19
N MET A 233 0.90 7.77 -11.39
CA MET A 233 1.91 7.85 -10.34
C MET A 233 2.14 9.31 -9.92
N SER A 234 2.26 10.22 -10.89
CA SER A 234 2.30 11.67 -10.62
C SER A 234 1.08 12.13 -9.81
N HIS A 235 -0.13 11.67 -10.16
CA HIS A 235 -1.33 12.02 -9.40
C HIS A 235 -1.28 11.51 -7.95
N SER A 236 -0.77 10.29 -7.77
CA SER A 236 -0.62 9.66 -6.46
C SER A 236 0.38 10.42 -5.57
N ILE A 237 1.48 10.93 -6.14
CA ILE A 237 2.45 11.76 -5.42
C ILE A 237 1.83 13.05 -4.89
N TYR A 238 1.05 13.74 -5.72
CA TYR A 238 0.36 14.96 -5.29
C TYR A 238 -0.66 14.68 -4.18
N LYS A 239 -1.37 13.56 -4.26
CA LYS A 239 -2.24 13.10 -3.18
C LYS A 239 -1.45 12.79 -1.91
N THR A 240 -0.31 12.11 -2.00
CA THR A 240 0.56 11.85 -0.85
C THR A 240 1.08 13.14 -0.22
N ALA A 241 1.45 14.14 -1.03
CA ALA A 241 1.82 15.46 -0.54
C ALA A 241 0.70 16.10 0.28
N TYR A 242 -0.53 16.05 -0.23
CA TYR A 242 -1.71 16.56 0.46
C TYR A 242 -2.00 15.78 1.74
N PHE A 243 -1.89 14.45 1.73
CA PHE A 243 -2.08 13.64 2.92
C PHE A 243 -1.04 13.96 4.01
N ARG A 244 0.22 14.17 3.63
CA ARG A 244 1.26 14.63 4.57
C ARG A 244 0.88 15.98 5.20
N TYR A 245 0.41 16.93 4.40
CA TYR A 245 -0.10 18.21 4.91
C TYR A 245 -1.30 18.03 5.83
N PHE A 246 -2.28 17.25 5.41
CA PHE A 246 -3.51 17.03 6.17
C PHE A 246 -3.22 16.39 7.52
N GLU A 247 -2.37 15.36 7.57
CA GLU A 247 -2.00 14.69 8.82
C GLU A 247 -1.18 15.61 9.74
N TRP A 248 -0.22 16.36 9.20
CA TRP A 248 0.51 17.38 9.94
C TRP A 248 -0.43 18.45 10.51
N TYR A 249 -1.34 18.99 9.68
CA TYR A 249 -2.32 19.98 10.11
C TYR A 249 -3.18 19.44 11.25
N ARG A 250 -3.71 18.22 11.07
CA ARG A 250 -4.55 17.55 12.05
C ARG A 250 -3.80 17.37 13.38
N HIS A 251 -2.54 16.95 13.33
CA HIS A 251 -1.74 16.71 14.53
C HIS A 251 -1.45 17.98 15.34
N HIS A 252 -1.24 19.12 14.68
CA HIS A 252 -0.77 20.35 15.35
C HIS A 252 -1.85 21.43 15.53
N PHE A 253 -2.88 21.45 14.68
CA PHE A 253 -3.87 22.53 14.65
C PHE A 253 -5.31 22.07 14.86
N SER A 254 -5.61 20.78 14.68
CA SER A 254 -6.92 20.24 15.02
C SER A 254 -6.97 19.85 16.51
N GLY A 255 -7.92 20.42 17.26
CA GLY A 255 -8.13 20.08 18.67
C GLY A 255 -7.52 21.07 19.67
N THR A 256 -6.75 22.06 19.23
CA THR A 256 -6.46 23.24 20.07
C THR A 256 -7.75 24.05 20.13
N LYS A 257 -8.58 23.80 21.15
CA LYS A 257 -9.56 24.80 21.59
C LYS A 257 -8.75 26.08 21.72
N HIS A 258 -8.94 27.03 20.82
CA HIS A 258 -8.58 28.40 21.11
C HIS A 258 -9.28 28.68 22.44
N HIS A 259 -8.52 28.74 23.53
CA HIS A 259 -8.96 29.45 24.72
C HIS A 259 -9.22 30.84 24.19
N ARG A 260 -10.47 31.09 23.81
CA ARG A 260 -11.02 32.42 23.71
C ARG A 260 -10.65 33.02 25.05
N ALA A 261 -9.74 34.00 25.03
CA ALA A 261 -9.45 34.76 26.22
C ALA A 261 -10.80 35.30 26.68
N ASP A 262 -11.35 34.68 27.71
CA ASP A 262 -12.59 35.13 28.32
C ASP A 262 -12.32 36.57 28.75
N SER A 263 -13.18 37.44 28.23
CA SER A 263 -13.27 38.82 28.67
C SER A 263 -13.34 38.82 30.19
N PRO A 264 -12.56 39.66 30.90
CA PRO A 264 -12.62 39.70 32.35
C PRO A 264 -14.01 40.22 32.73
N THR A 265 -14.89 39.29 33.11
CA THR A 265 -16.15 39.64 33.76
C THR A 265 -15.86 39.55 35.24
N GLU A 266 -15.83 40.72 35.86
CA GLU A 266 -15.70 40.89 37.30
C GLU A 266 -16.71 40.02 38.05
N GLY A 267 -16.26 39.52 39.20
CA GLY A 267 -16.85 38.37 39.87
C GLY A 267 -18.21 38.60 40.52
N ILE A 268 -18.75 37.50 41.03
CA ILE A 268 -19.30 37.39 42.39
C ILE A 268 -19.20 35.91 42.79
N GLU A 269 -18.58 35.69 43.94
CA GLU A 269 -18.50 34.42 44.66
C GLU A 269 -19.89 33.92 45.11
N SER A 270 -20.11 32.61 45.10
CA SER A 270 -20.58 31.90 46.30
C SER A 270 -20.23 30.40 46.23
N ALA A 271 -20.15 29.76 47.38
CA ALA A 271 -19.24 28.67 47.70
C ALA A 271 -19.83 27.24 47.65
N ARG A 272 -18.97 26.26 47.22
CA ARG A 272 -18.67 24.88 47.76
C ARG A 272 -19.82 23.87 48.11
N PRO A 273 -19.56 22.54 48.31
CA PRO A 273 -18.40 21.67 48.00
C PRO A 273 -18.71 20.25 47.44
N SER A 274 -17.68 19.63 46.84
CA SER A 274 -17.22 18.21 46.87
C SER A 274 -18.20 17.05 47.13
N THR A 275 -18.15 16.01 46.27
CA THR A 275 -17.98 14.61 46.72
C THR A 275 -17.35 13.72 45.65
N LYS A 276 -16.23 13.09 46.01
CA LYS A 276 -15.64 11.92 45.35
C LYS A 276 -16.56 10.71 45.55
N ARG A 277 -16.72 9.86 44.53
CA ARG A 277 -16.95 8.42 44.72
C ARG A 277 -16.14 7.59 43.73
N ALA A 278 -15.25 6.80 44.31
CA ALA A 278 -14.56 5.67 43.73
C ALA A 278 -15.55 4.54 43.43
N TYR A 279 -15.23 3.67 42.45
CA TYR A 279 -15.17 2.22 42.65
C TYR A 279 -14.27 1.61 41.56
N GLY A 280 -13.17 1.01 42.01
CA GLY A 280 -12.34 0.11 41.22
C GLY A 280 -12.48 -1.31 41.76
N ASN A 281 -12.24 -2.25 40.84
CA ASN A 281 -11.76 -3.61 41.01
C ASN A 281 -12.63 -4.63 41.76
N VAL A 282 -13.11 -5.61 40.99
CA VAL A 282 -13.31 -6.98 41.47
C VAL A 282 -12.19 -7.83 40.88
N SER A 283 -11.28 -8.26 41.76
CA SER A 283 -10.28 -9.30 41.51
C SER A 283 -10.84 -10.65 41.96
N SER A 284 -10.56 -11.63 41.11
CA SER A 284 -10.37 -13.06 41.36
C SER A 284 -9.85 -13.50 42.73
N SER A 285 -10.30 -14.72 43.09
CA SER A 285 -9.82 -15.76 44.01
C SER A 285 -10.98 -16.17 44.96
N GLU A 286 -11.22 -17.41 45.36
CA GLU A 286 -10.36 -18.57 45.47
C GLU A 286 -11.25 -19.81 45.72
N SER A 287 -10.86 -20.94 45.15
CA SER A 287 -11.46 -22.26 45.37
C SER A 287 -10.70 -23.04 46.45
N ARG A 288 -11.39 -23.52 47.49
CA ARG A 288 -11.09 -24.75 48.27
C ARG A 288 -12.23 -25.00 49.29
N VAL A 289 -13.07 -26.05 49.17
CA VAL A 289 -12.91 -27.50 49.49
C VAL A 289 -13.80 -27.91 50.70
N GLN A 290 -14.36 -29.12 50.58
CA GLN A 290 -14.92 -30.06 51.60
C GLN A 290 -16.36 -29.89 52.10
N LYS A 291 -17.26 -30.77 51.62
CA LYS A 291 -17.53 -32.09 52.25
C LYS A 291 -18.05 -33.09 51.22
#